data_AF-A0A956QEC8-F1
#
_entry.id   AF-A0A956QEC8-F1
#
_cell.length_a   1.000
_cell.length_b   1.000
_cell.length_c   1.000
_cell.angle_alpha   90.00
_cell.angle_beta   90.00
_cell.angle_gamma   90.00
#
_symmetry.space_group_name_H-M   'P 1'
#
loop_
_entity.id
_entity.type
_entity.pdbx_description
1 polymer ?
#
loop_
_entity_poly.entity_id
_entity_poly.type
_entity_poly.pdbx_seq_one_letter_code
_entity_poly.pdbx_strand_id
1 'polypeptide(L)'
;GKEIAQGVSGPIGIMQTIYVISHNGLAAFLFFLGLLNAAVGGFNLIPFPALDGSRLLILMVAGLRGREFDPDKEARFHFTGLVILLTLVIFVTFFDVQRLFAGSLPIE
;
A
#
# COMPACT_ATOMS: atom_id res chain seq x y z
N GLY A 1 -3.93 22.26 1.77
CA GLY A 1 -2.50 22.23 1.38
C GLY A 1 -1.65 21.46 2.37
N LYS A 2 -1.47 21.98 3.61
CA LYS A 2 -0.68 21.35 4.68
C LYS A 2 -1.37 20.16 5.36
N GLU A 3 -2.70 20.14 5.47
CA GLU A 3 -3.46 19.09 6.19
C GLU A 3 -3.50 17.74 5.47
N ILE A 4 -3.63 17.72 4.13
CA ILE A 4 -3.56 16.49 3.33
C ILE A 4 -2.18 15.81 3.41
N ALA A 5 -1.12 16.56 3.70
CA ALA A 5 0.20 16.00 3.92
C ALA A 5 0.37 15.37 5.32
N GLN A 6 -0.47 15.74 6.30
CA GLN A 6 -0.42 15.20 7.66
C GLN A 6 -1.19 13.88 7.81
N GLY A 7 -2.20 13.63 6.97
CA GLY A 7 -2.99 12.39 6.98
C GLY A 7 -2.40 11.22 6.19
N VAL A 8 -1.40 11.48 5.34
CA VAL A 8 -0.75 10.46 4.50
C VAL A 8 0.65 10.19 5.05
N SER A 9 0.73 9.27 6.02
CA SER A 9 2.00 8.67 6.42
C SER A 9 2.46 7.72 5.32
N GLY A 10 3.61 8.02 4.71
CA GLY A 10 4.22 7.11 3.76
C GLY A 10 4.92 5.93 4.45
N PRO A 11 5.67 5.12 3.68
CA PRO A 11 6.31 3.90 4.19
C PRO A 11 7.19 4.15 5.42
N ILE A 12 7.85 5.31 5.50
CA ILE A 12 8.74 5.64 6.61
C ILE A 12 7.93 5.94 7.88
N GLY A 13 6.82 6.67 7.77
CA GLY A 13 5.94 6.94 8.92
C GLY A 13 5.31 5.66 9.48
N ILE A 14 4.98 4.70 8.61
CA ILE A 14 4.52 3.36 9.04
C ILE A 14 5.64 2.65 9.81
N MET A 15 6.87 2.65 9.33
CA MET A 15 8.01 2.04 10.03
C MET A 15 8.25 2.66 11.41
N GLN A 16 8.11 3.98 11.56
CA GLN A 16 8.21 4.64 12.87
C GLN A 16 7.09 4.20 13.81
N THR A 17 5.87 4.09 13.31
CA THR A 17 4.72 3.60 14.10
C THR A 17 4.96 2.16 14.58
N ILE A 18 5.49 1.31 13.69
CA ILE A 18 5.89 -0.06 14.04
C ILE A 18 6.97 -0.04 15.13
N TYR A 19 7.98 0.82 14.99
CA TYR A 19 9.07 0.95 15.97
C TYR A 19 8.53 1.34 17.36
N VAL A 20 7.73 2.40 17.45
CA VAL A 20 7.13 2.84 18.72
C VAL A 20 6.28 1.74 19.35
N ILE A 21 5.41 1.10 18.55
CA ILE A 21 4.51 0.06 19.07
C ILE A 21 5.28 -1.21 19.48
N SER A 22 6.40 -1.53 18.84
CA SER A 22 7.23 -2.67 19.22
C SER A 22 7.80 -2.57 20.64
N HIS A 23 7.97 -1.35 21.17
CA HIS A 23 8.41 -1.10 22.54
C HIS A 23 7.27 -1.18 23.58
N ASN A 24 6.01 -1.21 23.14
CA ASN A 24 4.82 -1.36 23.99
C ASN A 24 4.47 -2.83 24.33
N GLY A 25 5.36 -3.77 23.99
CA GLY A 25 5.22 -5.19 24.28
C GLY A 25 4.58 -6.01 23.15
N LEU A 26 4.75 -7.33 23.25
CA LEU A 26 4.42 -8.27 22.17
C LEU A 26 2.92 -8.29 21.81
N ALA A 27 2.02 -8.15 22.79
CA ALA A 27 0.58 -8.12 22.54
C ALA A 27 0.16 -6.90 21.70
N ALA A 28 0.66 -5.71 22.04
CA ALA A 28 0.38 -4.48 21.30
C ALA A 28 0.94 -4.53 19.87
N PHE A 29 2.16 -5.05 19.74
CA PHE A 29 2.81 -5.26 18.45
C PHE A 29 2.03 -6.19 17.53
N LEU A 30 1.63 -7.37 18.01
CA LEU A 30 0.85 -8.33 17.22
C LEU A 30 -0.52 -7.78 16.84
N PHE A 31 -1.18 -7.05 17.75
CA PHE A 31 -2.46 -6.40 17.45
C PHE A 31 -2.32 -5.37 16.32
N PHE A 32 -1.32 -4.49 16.42
CA PHE A 32 -1.07 -3.48 15.38
C PHE A 32 -0.68 -4.11 14.05
N LEU A 33 0.19 -5.12 14.07
CA LEU A 33 0.55 -5.86 12.85
C LEU A 33 -0.69 -6.52 12.22
N GLY A 34 -1.58 -7.10 13.03
CA GLY A 34 -2.83 -7.67 12.55
C GLY A 34 -3.70 -6.61 11.87
N LEU A 35 -3.85 -5.44 12.49
CA LEU A 35 -4.60 -4.32 11.94
C LEU A 35 -3.99 -3.79 10.64
N LEU A 36 -2.66 -3.62 10.60
CA LEU A 36 -1.93 -3.18 9.41
C LEU A 36 -2.10 -4.17 8.26
N ASN A 37 -1.94 -5.47 8.52
CA ASN A 37 -2.16 -6.52 7.53
C ASN A 37 -3.62 -6.56 7.04
N ALA A 38 -4.59 -6.37 7.93
CA ALA A 38 -6.00 -6.29 7.54
C ALA A 38 -6.28 -5.09 6.63
N ALA A 39 -5.68 -3.92 6.92
CA ALA A 39 -5.80 -2.73 6.09
C ALA A 39 -5.12 -2.91 4.72
N VAL A 40 -3.90 -3.43 4.67
CA VAL A 40 -3.17 -3.73 3.42
C VAL A 40 -3.89 -4.81 2.62
N GLY A 41 -4.36 -5.87 3.27
CA GLY A 41 -5.14 -6.93 2.65
C GLY A 41 -6.46 -6.41 2.06
N GLY A 42 -7.17 -5.56 2.80
CA GLY A 42 -8.36 -4.87 2.31
C GLY A 42 -8.07 -3.97 1.11
N PHE A 43 -6.96 -3.21 1.14
CA PHE A 43 -6.52 -2.40 0.02
C PHE A 43 -6.20 -3.26 -1.22
N ASN A 44 -5.54 -4.40 -1.04
CA ASN A 44 -5.23 -5.33 -2.12
C ASN A 44 -6.48 -5.91 -2.79
N LEU A 45 -7.64 -5.95 -2.14
CA LEU A 45 -8.90 -6.42 -2.74
C LEU A 45 -9.58 -5.37 -3.63
N ILE A 46 -9.09 -4.13 -3.65
CA ILE A 46 -9.65 -3.08 -4.50
C ILE A 46 -9.41 -3.45 -5.99
N PRO A 47 -10.38 -3.18 -6.89
CA PRO A 47 -10.28 -3.34 -8.36
C PRO A 47 -9.24 -2.40 -9.03
N PHE A 48 -8.04 -2.28 -8.49
CA PHE A 48 -7.00 -1.41 -9.04
C PHE A 48 -5.89 -2.24 -9.73
N PRO A 49 -5.45 -1.86 -10.95
CA PRO A 49 -4.39 -2.57 -11.66
C PRO A 49 -3.13 -2.71 -10.81
N ALA A 50 -2.46 -3.87 -10.90
CA ALA A 50 -1.35 -4.33 -10.04
C ALA A 50 -1.70 -4.81 -8.63
N LEU A 51 -2.93 -4.63 -8.16
CA LEU A 51 -3.41 -5.25 -6.92
C LEU A 51 -4.06 -6.61 -7.19
N ASP A 52 -4.02 -7.50 -6.20
CA ASP A 52 -4.57 -8.86 -6.28
C ASP A 52 -6.09 -8.86 -6.58
N GLY A 53 -6.83 -7.87 -6.10
CA GLY A 53 -8.27 -7.71 -6.28
C GLY A 53 -8.67 -7.47 -7.73
N SER A 54 -7.85 -6.76 -8.50
CA SER A 54 -8.08 -6.60 -9.94
C SER A 54 -7.96 -7.95 -10.68
N ARG A 55 -6.96 -8.75 -10.32
CA ARG A 55 -6.78 -10.11 -10.86
C ARG A 55 -7.92 -11.03 -10.43
N LEU A 56 -8.31 -10.97 -9.17
CA LEU A 56 -9.45 -11.73 -8.65
C LEU A 56 -10.73 -11.43 -9.44
N LEU A 57 -10.99 -10.15 -9.75
CA LEU A 57 -12.15 -9.76 -10.55
C LEU A 57 -12.05 -10.22 -11.99
N ILE A 58 -10.89 -10.12 -12.63
CA ILE A 58 -10.66 -10.64 -13.98
C ILE A 58 -10.96 -12.15 -14.01
N LEU A 59 -10.45 -12.91 -13.04
CA LEU A 59 -10.69 -14.34 -12.93
C LEU A 59 -12.16 -14.68 -12.65
N MET A 60 -12.83 -13.93 -11.77
CA MET A 60 -14.26 -14.10 -11.50
C MET A 60 -15.08 -13.87 -12.78
N VAL A 61 -14.81 -12.80 -13.52
CA VAL A 61 -15.51 -12.51 -14.77
C VAL A 61 -15.18 -13.55 -15.84
N ALA A 62 -13.93 -14.00 -15.95
CA ALA A 62 -13.53 -15.04 -16.89
C ALA A 62 -14.25 -16.37 -16.60
N GLY A 63 -14.33 -16.75 -15.32
CA GLY A 63 -15.06 -17.94 -14.86
C GLY A 63 -16.55 -17.88 -15.17
N LEU A 64 -17.19 -16.72 -14.97
CA LEU A 64 -18.60 -16.50 -15.34
C LEU A 64 -18.84 -16.50 -16.85
N ARG A 65 -17.88 -15.98 -17.62
CA ARG A 65 -17.97 -15.85 -19.09
C ARG A 65 -17.57 -17.14 -19.82
N GLY A 66 -16.92 -18.08 -19.13
CA GLY A 66 -16.37 -19.32 -19.69
C GLY A 66 -15.25 -19.10 -20.72
N ARG A 67 -14.65 -17.90 -20.75
CA ARG A 67 -13.53 -17.58 -21.66
C ARG A 67 -12.52 -16.70 -20.95
N GLU A 68 -11.26 -17.02 -21.20
CA GLU A 68 -10.11 -16.29 -20.66
C GLU A 68 -9.97 -14.92 -21.32
N PHE A 69 -9.39 -13.99 -20.58
CA PHE A 69 -8.94 -12.72 -21.14
C PHE A 69 -7.62 -12.92 -21.87
N ASP A 70 -7.32 -12.01 -22.79
CA ASP A 70 -6.06 -12.02 -23.52
C ASP A 70 -4.88 -11.78 -22.54
N PRO A 71 -3.97 -12.76 -22.36
CA PRO A 71 -2.88 -12.66 -21.39
C PRO A 71 -1.98 -11.44 -21.61
N ASP A 72 -1.78 -11.03 -22.86
CA ASP A 72 -0.94 -9.88 -23.19
C ASP A 72 -1.59 -8.56 -22.75
N LYS A 73 -2.92 -8.48 -22.86
CA LYS A 73 -3.68 -7.30 -22.42
C LYS A 73 -3.72 -7.21 -20.89
N GLU A 74 -3.91 -8.34 -20.21
CA GLU A 74 -3.85 -8.43 -18.75
C GLU A 74 -2.46 -8.02 -18.24
N ALA A 75 -1.40 -8.60 -18.80
CA ALA A 75 -0.01 -8.28 -18.42
C ALA A 75 0.29 -6.79 -18.57
N ARG A 76 -0.09 -6.16 -19.68
CA ARG A 76 0.11 -4.72 -19.90
C ARG A 76 -0.69 -3.86 -18.93
N PHE A 77 -1.93 -4.25 -18.61
CA PHE A 77 -2.78 -3.55 -17.64
C PHE A 77 -2.16 -3.58 -16.23
N HIS A 78 -1.76 -4.76 -15.75
CA HIS A 78 -1.10 -4.91 -14.46
C HIS A 78 0.26 -4.22 -14.41
N PHE A 79 1.07 -4.33 -15.47
CA PHE A 79 2.37 -3.66 -15.53
C PHE A 79 2.24 -2.13 -15.45
N THR A 80 1.24 -1.56 -16.15
CA THR A 80 0.97 -0.13 -16.09
C THR A 80 0.59 0.31 -14.67
N GLY A 81 -0.29 -0.47 -14.00
CA GLY A 81 -0.64 -0.23 -12.60
C GLY A 81 0.58 -0.30 -11.67
N LEU A 82 1.48 -1.26 -11.90
CA LEU A 82 2.67 -1.46 -11.08
C LEU A 82 3.61 -0.26 -11.20
N VAL A 83 3.84 0.21 -12.42
CA VAL A 83 4.69 1.39 -12.67
C VAL A 83 4.10 2.62 -11.98
N ILE A 84 2.78 2.84 -12.06
CA ILE A 84 2.09 3.95 -11.38
C ILE A 84 2.25 3.83 -9.87
N LEU A 85 2.01 2.64 -9.31
CA LEU A 85 2.11 2.38 -7.88
C LEU A 85 3.53 2.60 -7.36
N LEU A 86 4.54 2.03 -8.03
CA LEU A 86 5.94 2.20 -7.66
C LEU A 86 6.38 3.67 -7.75
N THR A 87 5.92 4.39 -8.78
CA THR A 87 6.17 5.83 -8.90
C THR A 87 5.57 6.59 -7.73
N LEU A 88 4.34 6.27 -7.34
CA LEU A 88 3.68 6.87 -6.18
C LEU A 88 4.43 6.57 -4.88
N VAL A 89 4.86 5.32 -4.66
CA VAL A 89 5.64 4.93 -3.48
C VAL A 89 6.93 5.73 -3.39
N ILE A 90 7.68 5.84 -4.49
CA ILE A 90 8.91 6.65 -4.55
C ILE A 90 8.60 8.12 -4.25
N PHE A 91 7.54 8.66 -4.85
CA PHE A 91 7.13 10.05 -4.67
C PHE A 91 6.79 10.34 -3.20
N VAL A 92 5.92 9.55 -2.57
CA VAL A 92 5.55 9.73 -1.15
C VAL A 92 6.75 9.53 -0.24
N THR A 93 7.58 8.54 -0.52
CA THR A 93 8.81 8.28 0.25
C THR A 93 9.77 9.47 0.17
N PHE A 94 9.90 10.14 -0.98
CA PHE A 94 10.72 11.34 -1.11
C PHE A 94 10.26 12.46 -0.16
N PHE A 95 8.94 12.69 -0.05
CA PHE A 95 8.41 13.66 0.92
C PHE A 95 8.58 13.21 2.36
N ASP A 96 8.45 11.92 2.67
CA ASP A 96 8.76 11.40 4.00
C ASP A 96 10.23 11.67 4.39
N VAL A 97 11.16 11.42 3.46
CA VAL A 97 12.58 11.67 3.67
C VAL A 97 12.85 13.15 3.90
N GLN A 98 12.24 14.05 3.13
CA GLN A 98 12.36 15.49 3.38
C GLN A 98 11.82 15.89 4.75
N ARG A 99 10.69 15.32 5.18
CA ARG A 99 10.10 15.56 6.50
C ARG A 99 11.00 15.06 7.64
N LEU A 100 11.68 13.95 7.44
CA LEU A 100 12.68 13.40 8.37
C LEU A 100 13.84 14.37 8.56
N PHE A 101 14.46 14.80 7.46
CA PHE A 101 15.62 15.69 7.50
C PHE A 101 15.26 17.11 7.97
N ALA A 102 14.03 17.56 7.76
CA ALA A 102 13.53 18.84 8.28
C ALA A 102 13.23 18.82 9.80
N GLY A 103 13.42 17.69 10.50
CA GLY A 103 13.15 17.57 11.94
C GLY A 103 11.67 17.62 12.31
N SER A 104 10.77 17.51 11.32
CA SER A 104 9.32 17.59 11.50
C SER A 104 8.65 16.25 11.81
N LEU A 105 9.43 15.17 11.85
CA LEU A 105 9.01 13.86 12.35
C LEU A 105 9.64 13.69 13.75
N PRO A 106 8.84 13.48 14.80
CA PRO A 106 9.36 13.27 16.14
C PRO A 106 10.15 11.95 16.15
N ILE A 107 11.46 12.05 16.37
CA ILE A 107 12.34 10.92 16.65
C ILE A 107 12.53 10.91 18.18
N GLU A 108 11.49 10.57 18.93
CA GLU A 108 11.57 10.26 20.36
C GLU A 108 11.03 8.84 20.61
#